data_AF-A0A7J3UZT7-F1
#
_entry.id   AF-A0A7J3UZT7-F1
#
_cell.length_a   1.000
_cell.length_b   1.000
_cell.length_c   1.000
_cell.angle_alpha   90.00
_cell.angle_beta   90.00
_cell.angle_gamma   90.00
#
_symmetry.space_group_name_H-M   'P 1'
#
loop_
_entity.id
_entity.type
_entity.pdbx_description
1 polymer ?
#
loop_
_entity_poly.entity_id
_entity_poly.type
_entity_poly.pdbx_seq_one_letter_code
_entity_poly.pdbx_strand_id
1 'polypeptide(L)' 'MDEFVRSPEGLELAALCLDCGYKLADRPGDLTRDQILFLTAAMAHRQRVAESARLAAEGITRIEVVED' A
#
# COMPACT_ATOMS: atom_id res chain seq x y z
N MET A 1 9.74 -2.24 -5.64
CA MET A 1 8.53 -2.60 -4.86
C MET A 1 7.55 -1.43 -4.77
N ASP A 2 7.99 -0.25 -4.32
CA ASP A 2 7.11 0.92 -4.18
C ASP A 2 6.45 1.34 -5.52
N GLU A 3 7.20 1.26 -6.63
CA GLU A 3 6.65 1.49 -7.99
C GLU A 3 5.52 0.51 -8.34
N PHE A 4 5.73 -0.79 -8.12
CA PHE A 4 4.71 -1.80 -8.39
C PHE A 4 3.45 -1.61 -7.54
N VAL A 5 3.59 -1.30 -6.24
CA VAL A 5 2.44 -1.05 -5.36
C VAL A 5 1.59 0.13 -5.83
N ARG A 6 2.20 1.11 -6.51
CA ARG A 6 1.50 2.28 -7.08
C ARG A 6 0.95 2.03 -8.49
N SER A 7 1.27 0.89 -9.13
CA SER A 7 0.72 0.54 -10.43
C SER A 7 -0.74 0.08 -10.30
N PRO A 8 -1.54 0.12 -11.37
CA PRO A 8 -2.91 -0.39 -11.36
C PRO A 8 -2.99 -1.84 -10.88
N GLU A 9 -2.09 -2.70 -11.35
CA GLU A 9 -2.03 -4.12 -11.00
C GLU A 9 -1.67 -4.32 -9.52
N GLY A 10 -0.71 -3.54 -9.01
CA GLY A 10 -0.34 -3.60 -7.60
C GLY A 10 -1.45 -3.10 -6.67
N LEU A 11 -2.16 -2.05 -7.06
CA LEU A 11 -3.31 -1.54 -6.32
C LEU A 11 -4.47 -2.53 -6.32
N GLU A 12 -4.77 -3.16 -7.46
CA GLU A 12 -5.78 -4.20 -7.55
C GLU A 12 -5.43 -5.41 -6.65
N LEU A 13 -4.20 -5.91 -6.75
CA LEU A 13 -3.75 -7.03 -5.92
C LEU A 13 -3.78 -6.67 -4.42
N ALA A 14 -3.42 -5.43 -4.08
CA ALA A 14 -3.48 -4.94 -2.70
C ALA A 14 -4.92 -4.90 -2.18
N ALA A 15 -5.88 -4.41 -2.97
CA ALA A 15 -7.30 -4.40 -2.62
C ALA A 15 -7.82 -5.84 -2.44
N LEU A 16 -7.47 -6.74 -3.34
CA LEU A 16 -7.83 -8.16 -3.23
C LEU A 16 -7.34 -8.75 -1.91
N CYS A 17 -6.07 -8.52 -1.55
CA CYS A 17 -5.47 -9.08 -0.33
C CYS A 17 -6.01 -8.45 0.95
N LEU A 18 -6.10 -7.12 1.00
CA LEU A 18 -6.37 -6.36 2.22
C LEU A 18 -7.86 -6.15 2.49
N ASP A 19 -8.69 -6.08 1.44
CA ASP A 19 -10.12 -5.76 1.56
C ASP A 19 -11.02 -6.94 1.18
N CYS A 20 -10.61 -7.78 0.22
CA CYS A 20 -11.43 -8.89 -0.29
C CYS A 20 -11.06 -10.27 0.27
N GLY A 21 -10.04 -10.35 1.15
CA GLY A 21 -9.62 -11.59 1.78
C GLY A 21 -8.92 -12.58 0.86
N TYR A 22 -8.42 -12.13 -0.30
CA TYR A 22 -7.58 -12.94 -1.17
C TYR A 22 -6.28 -13.33 -0.44
N LYS A 23 -5.87 -14.59 -0.57
CA LYS A 23 -4.71 -15.14 0.12
C LYS A 23 -3.57 -15.37 -0.88
N LEU A 24 -2.41 -14.80 -0.59
CA LEU A 24 -1.17 -15.05 -1.35
C LEU A 24 -0.53 -16.41 -1.02
N ALA A 25 -0.91 -17.00 0.11
CA ALA A 25 -0.48 -18.31 0.57
C ALA A 25 -1.54 -18.92 1.50
N ASP A 26 -1.60 -20.25 1.59
CA ASP A 26 -2.58 -20.95 2.43
C ASP A 26 -2.36 -20.70 3.92
N ARG A 27 -1.09 -20.57 4.34
CA ARG A 27 -0.68 -20.27 5.71
C ARG A 27 0.24 -19.05 5.74
N PRO A 28 0.22 -18.22 6.79
CA PRO A 28 1.11 -17.06 6.90
C PRO A 28 2.60 -17.40 6.83
N GLY A 29 3.01 -18.58 7.33
CA GLY A 29 4.40 -19.03 7.29
C GLY A 29 4.90 -19.43 5.89
N ASP A 30 3.99 -19.62 4.94
CA ASP A 30 4.32 -19.96 3.55
C ASP A 30 4.50 -18.69 2.68
N LEU A 31 4.33 -17.49 3.25
CA LEU A 31 4.55 -16.24 2.54
C LEU A 31 6.03 -16.07 2.20
N THR A 32 6.30 -15.80 0.92
CA THR A 32 7.65 -15.43 0.50
C THR A 32 8.01 -14.04 1.01
N ARG A 33 9.32 -13.76 1.08
CA ARG A 33 9.81 -12.42 1.44
C ARG A 33 9.20 -11.33 0.57
N ASP A 34 9.05 -11.57 -0.73
CA ASP A 34 8.51 -10.57 -1.66
C ASP A 34 7.02 -10.33 -1.43
N GLN A 35 6.25 -11.37 -1.10
CA GLN A 35 4.84 -11.22 -0.73
C GLN A 35 4.68 -10.42 0.57
N ILE A 36 5.54 -10.66 1.57
CA ILE A 36 5.55 -9.88 2.82
C ILE A 36 5.91 -8.41 2.54
N LEU A 37 6.93 -8.17 1.72
CA LEU A 37 7.35 -6.82 1.35
C LEU A 37 6.26 -6.09 0.57
N PHE A 38 5.58 -6.78 -0.34
CA PHE A 38 4.44 -6.24 -1.08
C PHE A 38 3.31 -5.83 -0.13
N LEU A 39 2.86 -6.72 0.76
CA LEU A 39 1.77 -6.42 1.71
C LEU A 39 2.13 -5.24 2.62
N THR A 40 3.37 -5.20 3.12
CA THR A 40 3.85 -4.12 3.98
C THR A 40 3.87 -2.78 3.22
N ALA A 41 4.39 -2.77 2.00
CA ALA A 41 4.43 -1.58 1.16
C ALA A 41 3.01 -1.10 0.75
N ALA A 42 2.11 -2.03 0.44
CA ALA A 42 0.71 -1.74 0.14
C ALA A 42 -0.02 -1.10 1.33
N MET A 43 0.17 -1.63 2.53
CA MET A 43 -0.36 -1.03 3.76
C MET A 43 0.20 0.37 4.01
N ALA A 44 1.52 0.55 3.88
CA ALA A 44 2.16 1.86 4.04
C ALA A 44 1.65 2.87 3.01
N HIS A 45 1.46 2.47 1.75
CA HIS A 45 0.88 3.31 0.72
C HIS A 45 -0.55 3.75 1.09
N ARG A 46 -1.42 2.83 1.55
CA ARG A 46 -2.78 3.18 2.00
C ARG A 46 -2.79 4.15 3.17
N GLN A 47 -1.89 3.96 4.15
CA GLN A 47 -1.77 4.89 5.27
C GLN A 47 -1.37 6.30 4.80
N ARG A 48 -0.41 6.41 3.87
CA ARG A 48 -0.02 7.69 3.27
C ARG A 48 -1.18 8.35 2.54
N VAL A 49 -1.93 7.60 1.72
CA VAL A 49 -3.10 8.14 0.99
C VAL A 49 -4.19 8.60 1.96
N ALA A 50 -4.50 7.82 2.99
CA ALA A 50 -5.49 8.16 4.01
C ALA A 50 -5.11 9.43 4.77
N GLU A 51 -3.83 9.56 5.14
CA GLU A 51 -3.32 10.75 5.81
C GLU A 51 -3.37 11.99 4.91
N SER A 52 -2.96 11.86 3.64
CA SER A 52 -3.08 12.95 2.67
C SER A 52 -4.52 13.38 2.47
N ALA A 53 -5.47 12.44 2.41
CA ALA A 53 -6.89 12.74 2.31
C ALA A 53 -7.42 13.46 3.57
N ARG A 54 -6.98 13.04 4.76
CA ARG A 54 -7.32 13.69 6.04
C ARG A 54 -6.83 15.14 6.08
N LEU A 55 -5.56 15.37 5.73
CA LEU A 55 -4.98 16.71 5.70
C LEU A 55 -5.67 17.63 4.69
N ALA A 56 -6.01 17.09 3.51
CA ALA A 56 -6.76 17.83 2.50
C ALA A 56 -8.16 18.23 3.00
N ALA A 57 -8.85 17.35 3.72
CA ALA A 57 -10.15 17.65 4.32
C ALA A 57 -10.07 18.71 5.43
N GLU A 58 -8.94 18.80 6.14
CA GLU A 58 -8.66 19.81 7.17
C GLU A 58 -8.15 21.15 6.58
N GLY A 59 -8.01 21.24 5.25
CA GLY A 59 -7.46 22.42 4.58
C GLY A 59 -5.96 22.62 4.83
N ILE A 60 -5.26 21.59 5.28
CA ILE A 60 -3.82 21.63 5.57
C ILE A 60 -3.04 21.18 4.32
N THR A 61 -2.26 22.09 3.74
CA THR A 61 -1.37 21.77 2.62
C THR A 61 -0.07 21.14 3.14
N ARG A 62 0.18 19.88 2.77
CA ARG A 62 1.45 19.19 3.03
C ARG A 62 2.46 19.51 1.93
N ILE A 63 3.62 20.05 2.29
CA ILE A 63 4.75 20.26 1.38
C ILE A 63 5.65 19.03 1.49
N GLU A 64 5.68 18.20 0.44
CA GLU A 64 6.62 17.08 0.35
C GLU A 64 7.83 17.51 -0.47
N VAL A 65 8.98 17.64 0.20
CA VAL A 65 10.26 17.84 -0.47
C VAL A 65 10.75 16.47 -0.91
N VAL A 66 10.87 16.28 -2.22
CA VAL A 66 11.48 15.08 -2.81
C VAL A 66 12.90 15.45 -3.22
N GLU A 67 13.90 14.83 -2.60
CA GLU A 67 15.30 14.90 -3.05
C GLU A 67 15.52 13.77 -4.06
N ASP A 68 16.10 14.10 -5.23
CA ASP A 68 16.43 13.19 -6.34
C ASP A 68 17.58 12.22 -6.01
#